data_AF-A0A529AW52-F1
#
_entry.id   AF-A0A529AW52-F1
#
_cell.length_a   1.000
_cell.length_b   1.000
_cell.length_c   1.000
_cell.angle_alpha   90.00
_cell.angle_beta   90.00
_cell.angle_gamma   90.00
#
_symmetry.space_group_name_H-M   'P 1'
#
loop_
_entity.id
_entity.type
_entity.pdbx_description
1 polymer ?
#
loop_
_entity_poly.entity_id
_entity_poly.type
_entity_poly.pdbx_seq_one_letter_code
_entity_poly.pdbx_strand_id
1 'polypeptide(L)' 'MALHFMYYNFVRIHASLRMPPAMAAGVSGKLWEIGDIVALNEAKETEKPMVRGHYKVSAR' A
#
# COMPACT_ATOMS: atom_id res chain seq x y z
N MET A 1 10.27 -7.47 0.58
CA MET A 1 10.49 -6.04 0.89
C MET A 1 9.20 -5.21 0.92
N ALA A 2 8.25 -5.39 0.00
CA ALA A 2 7.01 -4.60 -0.05
C ALA A 2 6.22 -4.59 1.28
N LEU A 3 6.03 -5.75 1.92
CA LEU A 3 5.34 -5.86 3.22
C LEU A 3 6.00 -5.03 4.33
N HIS A 4 7.34 -4.99 4.36
CA HIS A 4 8.08 -4.20 5.34
C HIS A 4 7.83 -2.71 5.16
N PHE A 5 7.84 -2.22 3.91
CA PHE A 5 7.56 -0.82 3.62
C PHE A 5 6.11 -0.44 3.93
N MET A 6 5.14 -1.32 3.67
CA MET A 6 3.76 -1.10 4.06
C MET A 6 3.62 -0.92 5.58
N TYR A 7 4.18 -1.85 6.36
CA TYR A 7 4.15 -1.77 7.82
C TYR A 7 4.83 -0.49 8.34
N TYR A 8 6.02 -0.16 7.85
CA TYR A 8 6.77 0.99 8.32
C TYR A 8 6.08 2.33 8.03
N ASN A 9 5.48 2.48 6.84
CA ASN A 9 4.89 3.75 6.42
C ASN A 9 3.48 3.98 6.98
N PHE A 10 2.69 2.92 7.18
CA PHE A 10 1.26 3.05 7.47
C PHE A 10 0.87 2.62 8.89
N VAL A 11 1.61 1.67 9.51
CA VAL A 11 1.26 1.10 10.81
C VAL A 11 2.20 1.60 11.92
N ARG A 12 3.50 1.59 11.67
CA ARG A 12 4.49 1.97 12.71
C ARG A 12 4.47 3.47 12.95
N ILE A 13 4.32 3.86 14.22
CA ILE A 13 4.54 5.25 14.64
C ILE A 13 6.05 5.53 14.61
N HIS A 14 6.44 6.54 13.83
CA HIS A 14 7.83 6.94 13.72
C HIS A 14 8.25 7.74 14.96
N ALA A 15 9.38 7.39 15.58
CA ALA A 15 9.82 7.97 16.85
C ALA A 15 9.90 9.51 16.82
N SER A 16 10.51 10.08 15.77
CA SER A 16 10.66 11.54 15.65
C SER A 16 9.39 12.27 15.20
N LEU A 17 8.60 11.68 14.29
CA LEU A 17 7.40 12.33 13.73
C LEU A 17 6.18 12.18 14.64
N ARG A 18 6.21 11.24 15.59
CA ARG A 18 5.08 10.85 16.48
C ARG A 18 3.84 10.38 15.73
N MET A 19 3.95 10.14 14.43
CA MET A 19 2.92 9.60 13.55
C MET A 19 3.57 8.73 12.45
N PRO A 20 2.80 7.91 11.72
CA PRO A 20 3.30 7.16 10.58
C PRO A 20 3.79 8.07 9.45
N PRO A 21 4.85 7.69 8.73
CA PRO A 21 5.37 8.45 7.59
C PRO A 21 4.32 8.77 6.52
N ALA A 22 3.41 7.84 6.20
CA ALA A 22 2.35 8.08 5.22
C ALA A 22 1.34 9.15 5.68
N MET A 23 1.14 9.30 7.00
CA MET A 23 0.30 10.38 7.53
C MET A 23 1.02 11.72 7.50
N ALA A 24 2.30 11.76 7.86
CA ALA A 24 3.11 12.98 7.78
C ALA A 24 3.24 13.49 6.34
N ALA A 25 3.28 12.58 5.36
CA ALA A 25 3.31 12.91 3.93
C ALA A 25 1.91 13.24 3.34
N GLY A 26 0.83 13.15 4.12
CA GLY A 26 -0.54 13.39 3.65
C GLY A 26 -1.09 12.32 2.70
N VAL A 27 -0.47 11.14 2.63
CA VAL A 27 -0.92 10.02 1.79
C VAL A 27 -2.12 9.31 2.42
N SER A 28 -2.17 9.22 3.75
CA SER A 28 -3.27 8.63 4.50
C SER A 28 -3.68 9.55 5.66
N GLY A 29 -4.98 9.75 5.82
CA GLY A 29 -5.54 10.49 6.98
C GLY A 29 -5.82 9.62 8.21
N LYS A 30 -5.63 8.29 8.11
CA LYS A 30 -5.85 7.33 9.20
C LYS A 30 -4.60 6.54 9.52
N LEU A 31 -4.48 6.12 10.79
CA LEU A 31 -3.56 5.09 11.22
C LEU A 31 -4.08 3.73 10.75
N TRP A 32 -3.20 2.89 10.20
CA TRP A 32 -3.54 1.55 9.76
C TRP A 32 -3.16 0.54 10.83
N GLU A 33 -3.93 -0.55 10.91
CA GLU A 33 -3.56 -1.73 11.70
C GLU A 33 -2.94 -2.81 10.81
N ILE A 34 -2.26 -3.78 11.42
CA ILE A 34 -1.72 -4.94 10.69
C ILE A 34 -2.87 -5.71 10.01
N GLY A 35 -4.04 -5.78 10.65
CA GLY A 35 -5.23 -6.42 10.09
C GLY A 35 -5.68 -5.80 8.76
N ASP A 36 -5.55 -4.48 8.60
CA ASP A 36 -5.90 -3.80 7.34
C ASP A 36 -5.01 -4.27 6.19
N ILE A 37 -3.72 -4.53 6.46
CA ILE A 37 -2.76 -5.02 5.45
C ILE A 37 -3.11 -6.47 5.05
N VAL A 38 -3.47 -7.31 6.02
CA VAL A 38 -3.86 -8.71 5.76
C VAL A 38 -5.15 -8.75 4.94
N ALA A 39 -6.16 -7.98 5.34
CA ALA A 39 -7.43 -7.90 4.61
C ALA A 39 -7.24 -7.42 3.16
N LEU A 40 -6.34 -6.46 2.92
CA LEU A 40 -5.98 -6.05 1.55
C LEU A 40 -5.32 -7.18 0.77
N ASN A 41 -4.43 -7.95 1.40
CA ASN A 41 -3.74 -9.05 0.72
C ASN A 41 -4.73 -10.16 0.34
N GLU A 42 -5.60 -10.56 1.26
CA GLU A 42 -6.66 -11.56 1.02
C GLU A 42 -7.61 -11.10 -0.09
N ALA A 43 -8.04 -9.84 -0.07
CA ALA A 43 -8.87 -9.28 -1.12
C ALA A 43 -8.18 -9.36 -2.50
N LYS A 44 -6.87 -9.06 -2.55
CA LYS A 44 -6.07 -9.14 -3.78
C LYS A 44 -5.82 -10.57 -4.26
N GLU A 45 -5.67 -11.52 -3.35
CA GLU A 45 -5.57 -12.95 -3.70
C GLU A 45 -6.89 -13.50 -4.24
N THR A 46 -8.02 -12.97 -3.77
CA THR A 46 -9.37 -13.35 -4.23
C THR A 46 -9.68 -12.76 -5.61
N GLU A 47 -9.04 -11.65 -5.98
CA GLU A 47 -9.14 -11.06 -7.31
C GLU A 47 -8.49 -11.99 -8.37
N LYS A 48 -9.26 -12.39 -9.38
CA LYS A 48 -8.73 -13.20 -10.48
C LYS A 48 -7.63 -12.40 -11.22
N PRO A 49 -6.49 -13.04 -11.57
CA PRO A 49 -5.43 -12.36 -12.30
C PRO A 49 -5.97 -11.87 -13.66
N MET A 50 -5.96 -10.56 -13.85
CA MET A 50 -6.31 -9.94 -15.11
C MET A 50 -5.17 -10.11 -16.11
N VAL A 51 -5.48 -10.56 -17.32
CA VAL A 51 -4.53 -10.56 -18.44
C VAL A 51 -4.19 -9.10 -18.75
N ARG A 52 -2.90 -8.76 -18.63
CA ARG A 52 -2.41 -7.41 -18.98
C ARG A 52 -2.84 -7.10 -20.41
N GLY A 53 -3.57 -6.00 -20.60
CA GLY A 53 -4.07 -5.59 -21.92
C GLY A 53 -2.95 -5.36 -22.94
N HIS A 54 -3.30 -5.39 -24.22
CA HIS A 54 -2.37 -5.11 -25.31
C HIS A 54 -1.73 -3.73 -25.12
N TYR A 55 -0.39 -3.67 -25.20
CA TYR A 55 0.33 -2.41 -25.08
C TYR A 55 0.02 -1.54 -26.30
N LYS A 56 -0.46 -0.31 -26.06
CA LYS A 56 -0.69 0.66 -27.12
C LYS A 56 0.66 1.21 -27.59
N VAL A 57 1.15 0.71 -28.72
CA VAL A 57 2.28 1.31 -29.42
C VAL A 57 1.75 2.55 -30.16
N SER A 58 2.20 3.73 -29.75
CA SER A 58 1.96 4.94 -30.53
C SER A 58 2.80 4.87 -31.80
N ALA A 59 2.16 4.82 -32.97
CA ALA A 59 2.86 5.10 -34.22
C ALA A 59 3.32 6.57 -34.21
N ARG A 60 4.54 6.81 -34.70
CA ARG A 60 5.14 8.14 -34.85
C ARG A 60 4.32 9.04 -35.75
#